data_AF-G7JM15-F1
#
_entry.id   AF-G7JM15-F1
#
_cell.length_a   1.000
_cell.length_b   1.000
_cell.length_c   1.000
_cell.angle_alpha   90.00
_cell.angle_beta   90.00
_cell.angle_gamma   90.00
#
_symmetry.space_group_name_H-M   'P 1'
#
loop_
_entity.id
_entity.type
_entity.pdbx_description
1 polymer ?
#
loop_
_entity_poly.entity_id
_entity_poly.type
_entity_poly.pdbx_seq_one_letter_code
_entity_poly.pdbx_strand_id
1 'polypeptide(L)'
;MNGLKEVEGGVSTKVVEVNVICKEASNPSYCLNLLNSKPGGAKGVVDLVHLAYYTIDVLNNNCTNTFNLLNELVKSANYYQICSDELSGPESVRSRIGDAKFNLDRINYYVAGDSEDITFQVNECFISLPQDKKTSPLLAKYLDDF
;
A
#
# COMPACT_ATOMS: atom_id res chain seq x y z
N MET A 1 -47.43 36.60 12.94
CA MET A 1 -46.23 35.83 13.34
C MET A 1 -45.73 35.14 12.08
N ASN A 2 -44.73 35.72 11.43
CA ASN A 2 -44.09 35.15 10.25
C ASN A 2 -42.76 34.53 10.66
N GLY A 3 -42.46 33.34 10.15
CA GLY A 3 -41.10 32.81 10.18
C GLY A 3 -40.98 31.30 10.33
N LEU A 4 -41.68 30.51 9.51
CA LEU A 4 -41.13 29.22 9.09
C LEU A 4 -40.08 29.54 8.02
N LYS A 5 -38.81 29.28 8.31
CA LYS A 5 -37.79 29.05 7.29
C LYS A 5 -37.15 27.71 7.57
N GLU A 6 -37.36 26.82 6.61
CA GLU A 6 -36.73 25.51 6.45
C GLU A 6 -35.21 25.66 6.56
N VAL A 7 -34.57 24.79 7.33
CA VAL A 7 -33.13 24.55 7.22
C VAL A 7 -32.99 23.31 6.35
N GLU A 8 -32.66 23.56 5.08
CA GLU A 8 -32.30 22.56 4.09
C GLU A 8 -31.22 21.61 4.65
N GLY A 9 -31.42 20.31 4.42
CA GLY A 9 -30.48 19.26 4.79
C GLY A 9 -29.13 19.45 4.10
N GLY A 10 -28.18 20.04 4.81
CA GLY A 10 -26.78 20.00 4.43
C GLY A 10 -26.24 18.59 4.59
N VAL A 11 -25.96 17.91 3.48
CA VAL A 11 -25.15 16.68 3.50
C VAL A 11 -23.79 17.06 4.08
N SER A 12 -23.51 16.64 5.31
CA SER A 12 -22.18 16.73 5.91
C SER A 12 -21.27 15.79 5.14
N THR A 13 -20.57 16.31 4.14
CA THR A 13 -19.47 15.60 3.47
C THR A 13 -18.38 15.39 4.51
N LYS A 14 -18.33 14.19 5.11
CA LYS A 14 -17.28 13.81 6.05
C LYS A 14 -15.95 13.83 5.30
N VAL A 15 -15.18 14.90 5.49
CA VAL A 15 -13.81 14.99 4.98
C VAL A 15 -12.98 13.94 5.69
N VAL A 16 -12.20 13.19 4.94
CA VAL A 16 -11.31 12.18 5.52
C VAL A 16 -10.20 12.87 6.32
N GLU A 17 -10.10 12.55 7.61
CA GLU A 17 -9.04 13.02 8.48
C GLU A 17 -7.82 12.09 8.36
N VAL A 18 -6.92 12.41 7.42
CA VAL A 18 -5.66 11.66 7.20
C VAL A 18 -4.86 11.45 8.48
N ASN A 19 -4.83 12.44 9.37
CA ASN A 19 -4.15 12.33 10.67
C ASN A 19 -4.76 11.27 11.59
N VAL A 20 -6.08 11.04 11.53
CA VAL A 20 -6.75 10.00 12.31
C VAL A 20 -6.41 8.63 11.74
N ILE A 21 -6.48 8.47 10.42
CA ILE A 21 -6.13 7.22 9.74
C ILE A 21 -4.68 6.82 10.02
N CYS A 22 -3.74 7.75 9.83
CA CYS A 22 -2.32 7.43 9.94
C CYS A 22 -1.85 7.20 11.37
N LYS A 23 -2.61 7.60 12.40
CA LYS A 23 -2.30 7.23 13.80
C LYS A 23 -2.46 5.74 14.06
N GLU A 24 -3.34 5.07 13.32
CA GLU A 24 -3.59 3.64 13.44
C GLU A 24 -2.61 2.78 12.61
N ALA A 25 -1.81 3.42 11.74
CA ALA A 25 -0.83 2.72 10.91
C ALA A 25 0.42 2.35 11.73
N SER A 26 1.02 1.20 11.41
CA SER A 26 2.28 0.75 12.05
C SER A 26 3.44 1.74 11.86
N ASN A 27 3.42 2.54 10.78
CA ASN A 27 4.34 3.65 10.57
C ASN A 27 3.55 4.93 10.24
N PRO A 28 3.21 5.75 11.26
CA PRO A 28 2.41 6.97 11.06
C PRO A 28 3.08 7.99 10.14
N SER A 29 4.39 8.18 10.26
CA SER A 29 5.14 9.14 9.43
C SER A 29 5.14 8.74 7.96
N TYR A 30 5.35 7.46 7.67
CA TYR A 30 5.26 6.92 6.31
C TYR A 30 3.85 7.09 5.74
N CYS A 31 2.81 6.73 6.51
CA CYS A 31 1.42 6.91 6.09
C CYS A 31 1.09 8.38 5.78
N LEU A 32 1.50 9.31 6.64
CA LEU A 32 1.27 10.74 6.43
C LEU A 32 1.96 11.22 5.15
N ASN A 33 3.22 10.84 4.94
CA ASN A 33 3.98 11.22 3.75
C ASN A 33 3.33 10.64 2.49
N LEU A 34 2.94 9.36 2.51
CA LEU A 34 2.27 8.70 1.40
C LEU A 34 0.97 9.41 1.04
N LEU A 35 0.03 9.54 1.98
CA LEU A 35 -1.29 10.11 1.69
C LEU A 35 -1.22 11.60 1.32
N ASN A 36 -0.30 12.37 1.90
CA ASN A 36 -0.08 13.77 1.51
C ASN A 36 0.59 13.92 0.14
N SER A 37 1.30 12.90 -0.35
CA SER A 37 1.91 12.91 -1.69
C SER A 37 0.92 12.66 -2.84
N LYS A 38 -0.35 12.37 -2.52
CA LYS A 38 -1.40 12.16 -3.52
C LYS A 38 -1.58 13.41 -4.42
N PRO A 39 -1.49 13.27 -5.75
CA PRO A 39 -1.80 14.36 -6.68
C PRO A 39 -3.23 14.88 -6.47
N GLY A 40 -3.37 16.21 -6.43
CA GLY A 40 -4.63 16.88 -6.06
C GLY A 40 -4.83 17.05 -4.55
N GLY A 41 -3.91 16.53 -3.72
CA GLY A 41 -3.93 16.60 -2.27
C GLY A 41 -4.92 15.63 -1.63
N ALA A 42 -4.65 15.27 -0.38
CA ALA A 42 -5.62 14.57 0.48
C ALA A 42 -6.60 15.53 1.16
N LYS A 43 -6.32 16.84 1.15
CA LYS A 43 -7.21 17.87 1.70
C LYS A 43 -8.49 17.97 0.88
N GLY A 44 -9.61 17.64 1.49
CA GLY A 44 -10.92 17.65 0.83
C GLY A 44 -11.27 16.35 0.11
N VAL A 45 -10.49 15.27 0.28
CA VAL A 45 -10.94 13.94 -0.14
C VAL A 45 -12.10 13.54 0.77
N VAL A 46 -13.29 13.45 0.18
CA VAL A 46 -14.55 13.14 0.86
C VAL A 46 -14.73 11.62 1.03
N ASP A 47 -13.83 10.81 0.47
CA ASP A 47 -14.05 9.38 0.31
C ASP A 47 -12.79 8.55 0.58
N LEU A 48 -12.89 7.68 1.59
CA LEU A 48 -11.86 6.72 1.99
C LEU A 48 -11.48 5.76 0.86
N VAL A 49 -12.44 5.43 -0.01
CA VAL A 49 -12.23 4.53 -1.15
C VAL A 49 -11.20 5.10 -2.12
N HIS A 50 -11.24 6.40 -2.39
CA HIS A 50 -10.26 7.06 -3.25
C HIS A 50 -8.84 7.07 -2.65
N LEU A 51 -8.71 7.16 -1.32
CA LEU A 51 -7.41 7.01 -0.66
C LEU A 51 -6.92 5.57 -0.71
N ALA A 52 -7.82 4.60 -0.54
CA ALA A 52 -7.48 3.19 -0.66
C ALA A 52 -6.99 2.84 -2.08
N TYR A 53 -7.68 3.28 -3.15
CA TYR A 53 -7.19 3.09 -4.52
C TYR A 53 -5.81 3.70 -4.74
N TYR A 54 -5.62 4.94 -4.26
CA TYR A 54 -4.33 5.61 -4.39
C TYR A 54 -3.21 4.81 -3.71
N THR A 55 -3.44 4.33 -2.49
CA THR A 55 -2.48 3.49 -1.76
C THR A 55 -2.20 2.18 -2.51
N ILE A 56 -3.23 1.51 -3.01
CA ILE A 56 -3.07 0.26 -3.77
C ILE A 56 -2.32 0.50 -5.10
N ASP A 57 -2.56 1.64 -5.77
CA ASP A 57 -1.84 2.01 -6.99
C ASP A 57 -0.36 2.29 -6.75
N VAL A 58 -0.02 3.01 -5.68
CA VAL A 58 1.37 3.23 -5.28
C VAL A 58 2.05 1.90 -4.97
N LEU A 59 1.38 1.02 -4.22
CA LEU A 59 1.87 -0.31 -3.91
C LEU A 59 2.10 -1.16 -5.17
N ASN A 60 1.16 -1.14 -6.12
CA ASN A 60 1.27 -1.86 -7.39
C ASN A 60 2.47 -1.39 -8.23
N ASN A 61 2.70 -0.08 -8.27
CA ASN A 61 3.86 0.50 -8.96
C ASN A 61 5.17 0.09 -8.28
N ASN A 62 5.23 0.15 -6.95
CA ASN A 62 6.40 -0.30 -6.19
C ASN A 62 6.66 -1.79 -6.39
N CYS A 63 5.63 -2.64 -6.34
CA CYS A 63 5.72 -4.07 -6.61
C CYS A 63 6.29 -4.32 -8.02
N THR A 64 5.80 -3.60 -9.03
CA THR A 64 6.28 -3.72 -10.41
C THR A 64 7.75 -3.33 -10.54
N ASN A 65 8.15 -2.22 -9.93
CA ASN A 65 9.53 -1.75 -9.96
C ASN A 65 10.48 -2.71 -9.25
N THR A 66 10.09 -3.23 -8.08
CA THR A 66 10.86 -4.21 -7.32
C THR A 66 10.98 -5.52 -8.08
N PHE A 67 9.90 -6.02 -8.69
CA PHE A 67 9.94 -7.23 -9.52
C PHE A 67 10.91 -7.08 -10.71
N ASN A 68 10.86 -5.93 -11.41
CA ASN A 68 11.79 -5.66 -12.51
C ASN A 68 13.25 -5.67 -12.05
N LEU A 69 13.53 -5.10 -10.88
CA LEU A 69 14.87 -5.13 -10.28
C LEU A 69 15.29 -6.56 -9.91
N LEU A 70 14.41 -7.34 -9.29
CA LEU A 70 14.68 -8.73 -8.92
C LEU A 70 14.96 -9.61 -10.13
N ASN A 71 14.23 -9.44 -11.24
CA ASN A 71 14.50 -10.16 -12.49
C ASN A 71 15.92 -9.93 -13.02
N GLU A 72 16.48 -8.73 -12.84
CA GLU A 72 17.87 -8.46 -13.19
C GLU A 72 18.85 -9.11 -12.20
N LEU A 73 18.52 -9.11 -10.91
CA LEU A 73 19.37 -9.63 -9.85
C LEU A 73 19.40 -11.15 -9.77
N VAL A 74 18.31 -11.84 -10.15
CA VAL A 74 18.25 -13.31 -10.27
C VAL A 74 19.34 -13.84 -11.20
N LYS A 75 19.71 -13.06 -12.23
CA LYS A 75 20.81 -13.39 -13.15
C LYS A 75 22.18 -13.41 -12.44
N SER A 76 22.31 -12.65 -11.36
CA SER A 76 23.55 -12.54 -10.57
C SER A 76 23.57 -13.53 -9.41
N ALA A 77 22.42 -13.78 -8.77
CA ALA A 77 22.31 -14.74 -7.68
C ALA A 77 20.91 -15.33 -7.55
N ASN A 78 20.83 -16.65 -7.38
CA ASN A 78 19.58 -17.40 -7.36
C ASN A 78 18.72 -17.15 -6.11
N TYR A 79 19.28 -16.67 -5.00
CA TYR A 79 18.49 -16.39 -3.79
C TYR A 79 17.48 -15.24 -3.98
N TYR A 80 17.61 -14.42 -5.03
CA TYR A 80 16.58 -13.44 -5.41
C TYR A 80 15.34 -14.07 -6.04
N GLN A 81 15.39 -15.36 -6.42
CA GLN A 81 14.27 -16.05 -7.07
C GLN A 81 13.05 -16.12 -6.15
N ILE A 82 13.26 -16.41 -4.87
CA ILE A 82 12.15 -16.51 -3.89
C ILE A 82 11.41 -15.17 -3.82
N CYS A 83 12.12 -14.06 -3.68
CA CYS A 83 11.52 -12.73 -3.77
C CYS A 83 10.77 -12.47 -5.08
N SER A 84 11.31 -12.91 -6.22
CA SER A 84 10.64 -12.77 -7.50
C SER A 84 9.31 -13.52 -7.55
N ASP A 85 9.28 -14.74 -6.98
CA ASP A 85 8.10 -15.59 -6.92
C ASP A 85 7.06 -15.02 -5.94
N GLU A 86 7.48 -14.55 -4.76
CA GLU A 86 6.61 -13.87 -3.79
C GLU A 86 5.96 -12.59 -4.36
N LEU A 87 6.61 -11.94 -5.33
CA LEU A 87 6.06 -10.73 -5.96
C LEU A 87 5.18 -11.01 -7.19
N SER A 88 5.37 -12.12 -7.90
CA SER A 88 4.76 -12.33 -9.23
C SER A 88 4.09 -13.69 -9.48
N GLY A 89 4.24 -14.65 -8.58
CA GLY A 89 3.62 -15.97 -8.65
C GLY A 89 2.08 -15.96 -8.49
N PRO A 90 1.43 -17.14 -8.54
CA PRO A 90 -0.04 -17.23 -8.44
C PRO A 90 -0.62 -16.74 -7.12
N GLU A 91 0.07 -16.94 -5.99
CA GLU A 91 -0.32 -16.50 -4.64
C GLU A 91 0.59 -15.38 -4.11
N SER A 92 0.91 -14.43 -4.99
CA SER A 92 1.89 -13.38 -4.76
C SER A 92 1.28 -12.05 -4.33
N VAL A 93 2.16 -11.11 -3.96
CA VAL A 93 1.83 -9.70 -3.77
C VAL A 93 1.02 -9.14 -4.94
N ARG A 94 1.40 -9.44 -6.20
CA ARG A 94 0.68 -8.93 -7.37
C ARG A 94 -0.75 -9.49 -7.47
N SER A 95 -0.95 -10.77 -7.15
CA SER A 95 -2.30 -11.35 -7.12
C SER A 95 -3.16 -10.68 -6.05
N ARG A 96 -2.61 -10.52 -4.84
CA ARG A 96 -3.31 -9.90 -3.71
C ARG A 96 -3.63 -8.42 -3.91
N ILE A 97 -2.77 -7.68 -4.60
CA ILE A 97 -3.07 -6.32 -5.05
C ILE A 97 -4.27 -6.32 -6.01
N GLY A 98 -4.34 -7.29 -6.92
CA GLY A 98 -5.48 -7.48 -7.82
C GLY A 98 -6.77 -7.78 -7.05
N ASP A 99 -6.71 -8.70 -6.09
CA ASP A 99 -7.82 -9.06 -5.21
C ASP A 99 -8.29 -7.85 -4.38
N ALA A 100 -7.36 -7.08 -3.81
CA ALA A 100 -7.65 -5.87 -3.03
C ALA A 100 -8.38 -4.82 -3.88
N LYS A 101 -7.96 -4.60 -5.13
CA LYS A 101 -8.67 -3.69 -6.05
C LYS A 101 -10.08 -4.19 -6.33
N PHE A 102 -10.23 -5.47 -6.66
CA PHE A 102 -11.53 -6.08 -6.94
C PHE A 102 -12.48 -6.03 -5.74
N ASN A 103 -11.96 -6.26 -4.53
CA ASN A 103 -12.72 -6.19 -3.29
C ASN A 103 -13.11 -4.74 -2.97
N LEU A 104 -12.22 -3.77 -3.22
CA LEU A 104 -12.51 -2.35 -3.03
C LEU A 104 -13.61 -1.84 -3.97
N ASP A 105 -13.59 -2.25 -5.25
CA ASP A 105 -14.65 -1.95 -6.24
C ASP A 105 -16.04 -2.38 -5.74
N ARG A 106 -16.09 -3.41 -4.90
CA ARG A 106 -17.31 -4.01 -4.35
C ARG A 106 -17.62 -3.54 -2.92
N ILE A 107 -16.84 -2.59 -2.38
CA ILE A 107 -16.92 -2.11 -1.00
C ILE A 107 -16.88 -3.28 0.00
N ASN A 108 -16.03 -4.27 -0.29
CA ASN A 108 -15.90 -5.47 0.50
C ASN A 108 -14.76 -5.32 1.52
N TYR A 109 -14.99 -5.74 2.77
CA TYR A 109 -14.01 -5.59 3.85
C TYR A 109 -12.83 -6.58 3.77
N TYR A 110 -12.88 -7.58 2.87
CA TYR A 110 -11.76 -8.52 2.64
C TYR A 110 -10.46 -7.85 2.17
N VAL A 111 -10.49 -6.58 1.78
CA VAL A 111 -9.28 -5.77 1.51
C VAL A 111 -8.28 -5.80 2.67
N ALA A 112 -8.76 -5.93 3.92
CA ALA A 112 -7.88 -6.07 5.08
C ALA A 112 -7.08 -7.39 5.04
N GLY A 113 -7.75 -8.50 4.70
CA GLY A 113 -7.08 -9.80 4.54
C GLY A 113 -6.08 -9.81 3.39
N ASP A 114 -6.42 -9.19 2.25
CA ASP A 114 -5.47 -9.03 1.14
C ASP A 114 -4.22 -8.24 1.55
N SER A 115 -4.38 -7.25 2.44
CA SER A 115 -3.26 -6.42 2.96
C SER A 115 -2.36 -7.18 3.93
N GLU A 116 -2.93 -8.06 4.74
CA GLU A 116 -2.19 -8.95 5.64
C GLU A 116 -1.35 -9.95 4.85
N ASP A 117 -1.93 -10.58 3.83
CA ASP A 117 -1.23 -11.50 2.95
C ASP A 117 -0.04 -10.81 2.26
N ILE A 118 -0.26 -9.62 1.68
CA ILE A 118 0.82 -8.83 1.04
C ILE A 118 1.99 -8.62 2.00
N THR A 119 1.71 -8.28 3.25
CA THR A 119 2.74 -8.06 4.28
C THR A 119 3.50 -9.36 4.55
N PHE A 120 2.79 -10.49 4.61
CA PHE A 120 3.40 -11.81 4.76
C PHE A 120 4.35 -12.14 3.60
N GLN A 121 3.92 -12.03 2.34
CA GLN A 121 4.79 -12.35 1.18
C GLN A 121 6.02 -11.44 1.09
N VAL A 122 5.87 -10.15 1.42
CA VAL A 122 7.00 -9.21 1.48
C VAL A 122 8.00 -9.65 2.55
N ASN A 123 7.53 -10.12 3.71
CA ASN A 123 8.40 -10.63 4.76
C ASN A 123 9.10 -11.93 4.37
N GLU A 124 8.41 -12.86 3.70
CA GLU A 124 9.02 -14.09 3.18
C GLU A 124 10.15 -13.79 2.19
N CYS A 125 9.94 -12.82 1.30
CA CYS A 125 11.03 -12.29 0.47
C CYS A 125 12.21 -11.80 1.33
N PHE A 126 11.98 -10.92 2.31
CA PHE A 126 13.08 -10.39 3.13
C PHE A 126 13.84 -11.45 3.92
N ILE A 127 13.15 -12.45 4.45
CA ILE A 127 13.76 -13.57 5.19
C ILE A 127 14.59 -14.45 4.25
N SER A 128 14.17 -14.62 3.00
CA SER A 128 14.90 -15.40 2.00
C SER A 128 16.21 -14.76 1.55
N LEU A 129 16.34 -13.43 1.71
CA LEU A 129 17.55 -12.71 1.30
C LEU A 129 18.71 -12.97 2.27
N PRO A 130 19.94 -13.06 1.75
CA PRO A 130 21.13 -13.09 2.60
C PRO A 130 21.17 -11.87 3.52
N GLN A 131 21.33 -12.13 4.82
CA GLN A 131 21.30 -11.10 5.85
C GLN A 131 22.64 -10.36 6.01
N ASP A 132 23.70 -10.82 5.33
CA ASP A 132 24.97 -10.12 5.33
C ASP A 132 24.99 -8.98 4.29
N LYS A 133 25.49 -7.81 4.70
CA LYS A 133 25.53 -6.60 3.85
C LYS A 133 26.42 -6.77 2.60
N LYS A 134 27.26 -7.82 2.52
CA LYS A 134 28.16 -8.04 1.38
C LYS A 134 27.46 -8.78 0.24
N THR A 135 26.53 -9.66 0.57
CA THR A 135 25.83 -10.49 -0.41
C THR A 135 24.49 -9.90 -0.83
N SER A 136 23.79 -9.15 0.04
CA SER A 136 22.54 -8.46 -0.35
C SER A 136 22.62 -6.93 -0.20
N PRO A 137 23.27 -6.22 -1.14
CA PRO A 137 23.39 -4.76 -1.10
C PRO A 137 22.03 -4.03 -1.13
N LEU A 138 20.97 -4.69 -1.60
CA LEU A 138 19.61 -4.13 -1.53
C LEU A 138 19.10 -4.01 -0.10
N LEU A 139 19.25 -5.05 0.73
CA LEU A 139 18.78 -5.03 2.11
C LEU A 139 19.51 -3.94 2.90
N ALA A 140 20.84 -3.84 2.71
CA ALA A 140 21.66 -2.82 3.35
C ALA A 140 21.23 -1.39 2.99
N LYS A 141 20.81 -1.15 1.73
CA LYS A 141 20.39 0.18 1.26
C LYS A 141 19.06 0.64 1.88
N TYR A 142 18.12 -0.28 2.16
CA TYR A 142 16.78 0.06 2.65
C TYR A 142 16.60 -0.15 4.16
N LEU A 143 17.46 -0.94 4.82
CA LEU A 143 17.44 -1.10 6.29
C LEU A 143 18.10 0.06 7.04
N ASP A 144 19.03 0.79 6.41
CA ASP A 144 19.69 1.94 7.05
C ASP A 144 18.76 3.19 7.14
N ASP A 145 17.56 3.13 6.54
CA ASP A 145 16.55 4.20 6.48
C ASP A 145 15.30 3.95 7.37
N PHE A 146 15.30 2.90 8.21
CA PHE A 146 14.25 2.62 9.21
C PHE A 146 14.66 2.98 10.63
#